data_AF-A0A5B8LFB9-F1
#
_entry.id   AF-A0A5B8LFB9-F1
#
_cell.length_a   1.000
_cell.length_b   1.000
_cell.length_c   1.000
_cell.angle_alpha   90.00
_cell.angle_beta   90.00
_cell.angle_gamma   90.00
#
_symmetry.space_group_name_H-M   'P 1'
#
loop_
_entity.id
_entity.type
_entity.pdbx_description
1 polymer ?
#
loop_
_entity_poly.entity_id
_entity_poly.type
_entity_poly.pdbx_seq_one_letter_code
_entity_poly.pdbx_strand_id
1 'polypeptide(L)'
;MSGTETSEYLGGIIADAFKREVDADDAVWRSLPFFAAIIGLAIAVLPAVYRTAWEISDRPWWIAAMVVFAIAILCFTISGYWFWIVIRPREYIYPPPPDQVLTYAEELAEYYRSRRMSDERRDLAVRNDLRDFMLRQLAEATANNRRNNNAKALARSQVLIFVMAGFLLAFLCEGTTLIAGAFS
;
A
#
# COMPACT_ATOMS: atom_id res chain seq x y z
N MET A 1 -5.44 34.82 -21.50
CA MET A 1 -5.64 33.58 -20.71
C MET A 1 -4.76 33.72 -19.48
N SER A 2 -5.36 34.22 -18.41
CA SER A 2 -4.68 34.80 -17.25
C SER A 2 -4.23 33.72 -16.28
N GLY A 3 -3.07 33.91 -15.63
CA GLY A 3 -2.45 32.93 -14.72
C GLY A 3 -3.32 32.43 -13.56
N THR A 4 -4.47 33.07 -13.31
CA THR A 4 -5.51 32.61 -12.37
C THR A 4 -6.15 31.28 -12.81
N GLU A 5 -6.51 31.10 -14.08
CA GLU A 5 -7.13 29.86 -14.58
C GLU A 5 -6.14 28.69 -14.48
N THR A 6 -4.87 28.92 -14.85
CA THR A 6 -3.81 27.92 -14.75
C THR A 6 -3.58 27.48 -13.29
N SER A 7 -3.56 28.42 -12.35
CA SER A 7 -3.38 28.10 -10.94
C SER A 7 -4.56 27.33 -10.33
N GLU A 8 -5.78 27.54 -10.84
CA GLU A 8 -7.01 26.89 -10.35
C GLU A 8 -7.13 25.48 -10.87
N TYR A 9 -6.81 25.32 -12.15
CA TYR A 9 -6.61 24.02 -12.76
C TYR A 9 -5.54 23.18 -12.03
N LEU A 10 -4.38 23.77 -11.72
CA LEU A 10 -3.31 23.08 -10.98
C LEU A 10 -3.73 22.69 -9.56
N GLY A 11 -4.47 23.56 -8.86
CA GLY A 11 -5.00 23.25 -7.53
C GLY A 11 -6.00 22.10 -7.54
N GLY A 12 -6.90 22.07 -8.52
CA GLY A 12 -7.83 20.96 -8.70
C GLY A 12 -7.11 19.63 -8.95
N ILE A 13 -6.12 19.63 -9.85
CA ILE A 13 -5.30 18.42 -10.13
C ILE A 13 -4.61 17.91 -8.87
N ILE A 14 -4.03 18.80 -8.08
CA ILE A 14 -3.28 18.42 -6.87
C ILE A 14 -4.23 17.89 -5.79
N ALA A 15 -5.40 18.49 -5.61
CA ALA A 15 -6.41 18.02 -4.67
C ALA A 15 -6.95 16.64 -5.07
N ASP A 16 -7.24 16.43 -6.35
CA ASP A 16 -7.67 15.14 -6.88
C ASP A 16 -6.57 14.08 -6.73
N ALA A 17 -5.32 14.43 -6.99
CA ALA A 17 -4.19 13.54 -6.78
C ALA A 17 -4.06 13.14 -5.31
N PHE A 18 -4.15 14.09 -4.38
CA PHE A 18 -4.12 13.81 -2.95
C PHE A 18 -5.27 12.87 -2.53
N LYS A 19 -6.50 13.14 -3.00
CA LYS A 19 -7.65 12.28 -2.72
C LYS A 19 -7.43 10.84 -3.19
N ARG A 20 -6.88 10.65 -4.39
CA ARG A 20 -6.53 9.32 -4.91
C ARG A 20 -5.49 8.61 -4.03
N GLU A 21 -4.52 9.33 -3.48
CA GLU A 21 -3.52 8.74 -2.58
C GLU A 21 -4.13 8.33 -1.23
N VAL A 22 -5.11 9.08 -0.72
CA VAL A 22 -5.87 8.70 0.49
C VAL A 22 -6.73 7.47 0.22
N ASP A 23 -7.49 7.46 -0.88
CA ASP A 23 -8.32 6.32 -1.28
C ASP A 23 -7.46 5.05 -1.48
N ALA A 24 -6.23 5.20 -1.98
CA ALA A 24 -5.29 4.10 -2.16
C ALA A 24 -4.82 3.51 -0.82
N ASP A 25 -4.57 4.34 0.21
CA ASP A 25 -4.20 3.84 1.54
C ASP A 25 -5.39 3.11 2.21
N ASP A 26 -6.59 3.67 2.13
CA ASP A 26 -7.82 3.03 2.62
C ASP A 26 -8.07 1.67 1.96
N ALA A 27 -7.83 1.58 0.65
CA ALA A 27 -7.92 0.32 -0.08
C ALA A 27 -6.90 -0.72 0.43
N VAL A 28 -5.72 -0.30 0.90
CA VAL A 28 -4.76 -1.22 1.55
C VAL A 28 -5.35 -1.74 2.86
N TRP A 29 -5.82 -0.85 3.73
CA TRP A 29 -6.39 -1.23 5.03
C TRP A 29 -7.58 -2.17 4.90
N ARG A 30 -8.46 -1.90 3.94
CA ARG A 30 -9.61 -2.76 3.64
C ARG A 30 -9.23 -4.15 3.13
N SER A 31 -8.06 -4.29 2.51
CA SER A 31 -7.57 -5.57 1.97
C SER A 31 -6.77 -6.41 2.98
N LEU A 32 -6.31 -5.83 4.09
CA LEU A 32 -5.50 -6.54 5.10
C LEU A 32 -6.17 -7.79 5.68
N PRO A 33 -7.47 -7.80 6.04
CA PRO A 33 -8.11 -8.98 6.59
C PRO A 33 -8.10 -10.16 5.61
N PHE A 34 -8.21 -9.88 4.30
CA PHE A 34 -8.17 -10.90 3.27
C PHE A 34 -6.79 -11.57 3.18
N PHE A 35 -5.71 -10.78 3.17
CA PHE A 35 -4.36 -11.33 3.17
C PHE A 35 -4.04 -12.12 4.46
N ALA A 36 -4.47 -11.61 5.61
CA ALA A 36 -4.33 -12.31 6.89
C ALA A 36 -5.07 -13.66 6.88
N ALA A 37 -6.30 -13.68 6.35
CA ALA A 37 -7.09 -14.91 6.23
C ALA A 37 -6.42 -15.94 5.31
N ILE A 38 -5.86 -15.52 4.17
CA ILE A 38 -5.20 -16.45 3.25
C ILE A 38 -3.91 -17.01 3.85
N ILE A 39 -3.12 -16.19 4.54
CA ILE A 39 -1.92 -16.68 5.25
C ILE A 39 -2.34 -17.65 6.37
N GLY A 40 -3.41 -17.34 7.11
CA GLY A 40 -3.99 -18.24 8.10
C GLY A 40 -4.42 -19.59 7.50
N LEU A 41 -5.04 -19.56 6.32
CA LEU A 41 -5.39 -20.78 5.58
C LEU A 41 -4.14 -21.57 5.17
N ALA A 42 -3.08 -20.91 4.71
CA ALA A 42 -1.83 -21.59 4.38
C ALA A 42 -1.23 -22.32 5.58
N ILE A 43 -1.20 -21.67 6.75
CA ILE A 43 -0.73 -22.27 8.01
C ILE A 43 -1.59 -23.49 8.39
N ALA A 44 -2.90 -23.45 8.15
CA ALA A 44 -3.80 -24.56 8.45
C ALA A 44 -3.64 -25.75 7.48
N VAL A 45 -3.34 -25.50 6.20
CA VAL A 45 -3.23 -26.53 5.16
C VAL A 45 -1.87 -27.25 5.18
N LEU A 46 -0.78 -26.54 5.48
CA LEU A 46 0.58 -27.09 5.44
C LEU A 46 0.76 -28.39 6.26
N PRO A 47 0.24 -28.52 7.49
CA PRO A 47 0.35 -29.76 8.26
C PRO A 47 -0.35 -30.96 7.60
N ALA A 48 -1.48 -30.72 6.92
CA ALA A 48 -2.20 -31.79 6.24
C ALA A 48 -1.39 -32.32 5.05
N VAL A 49 -0.84 -31.42 4.23
CA VAL A 49 0.03 -31.76 3.08
C VAL A 49 1.32 -32.44 3.53
N TYR A 50 1.90 -32.00 4.65
CA TYR A 50 3.08 -32.65 5.21
C TYR A 50 2.80 -34.10 5.62
N ARG A 51 1.66 -34.34 6.27
CA ARG A 51 1.27 -35.68 6.72
C ARG A 51 1.09 -36.63 5.54
N THR A 52 0.36 -36.21 4.50
CA THR A 52 0.16 -37.01 3.29
C THR A 52 1.48 -37.28 2.56
N ALA A 53 2.36 -36.29 2.48
CA ALA A 53 3.68 -36.46 1.87
C ALA A 53 4.60 -37.41 2.64
N TRP A 54 4.43 -37.52 3.96
CA TRP A 54 5.22 -38.43 4.80
C TRP A 54 4.82 -39.91 4.65
N GLU A 55 3.60 -40.19 4.19
CA GLU A 55 3.06 -41.53 4.00
C GLU A 55 3.59 -42.22 2.72
N ILE A 56 4.27 -41.48 1.83
CA ILE A 56 4.87 -42.04 0.62
C ILE A 56 5.98 -43.04 0.98
N SER A 57 5.78 -44.30 0.58
CA SER A 57 6.76 -45.37 0.81
C SER A 57 7.90 -45.40 -0.21
N ASP A 58 7.64 -44.96 -1.45
CA ASP A 58 8.66 -44.94 -2.51
C ASP A 58 9.61 -43.73 -2.40
N ARG A 59 10.92 -44.01 -2.29
CA ARG A 59 11.95 -42.99 -2.01
C ARG A 59 12.03 -41.85 -3.05
N PRO A 60 12.12 -42.09 -4.37
CA PRO A 60 12.12 -41.03 -5.37
C PRO A 60 10.89 -40.12 -5.28
N TRP A 61 9.69 -40.69 -5.10
CA TRP A 61 8.47 -39.90 -4.96
C TRP A 61 8.43 -39.10 -3.66
N TRP A 62 8.90 -39.69 -2.56
CA TRP A 62 9.02 -38.99 -1.28
C TRP A 62 9.97 -37.79 -1.38
N ILE A 63 11.15 -37.96 -2.00
CA ILE A 63 12.09 -36.85 -2.23
C ILE A 63 11.45 -35.76 -3.08
N ALA A 64 10.78 -36.13 -4.18
CA ALA A 64 10.11 -35.16 -5.04
C ALA A 64 9.02 -34.38 -4.30
N ALA A 65 8.17 -35.07 -3.53
CA ALA A 65 7.12 -34.46 -2.73
C ALA A 65 7.70 -33.51 -1.66
N MET A 66 8.75 -33.91 -0.94
CA MET A 66 9.43 -33.07 0.06
C MET A 66 10.09 -31.84 -0.55
N VAL A 67 10.69 -31.95 -1.74
CA VAL A 67 11.27 -30.79 -2.45
C VAL A 67 10.18 -29.80 -2.84
N VAL A 68 9.09 -30.26 -3.44
CA VAL A 68 7.95 -29.39 -3.81
C VAL A 68 7.35 -28.74 -2.55
N PHE A 69 7.20 -29.50 -1.46
CA PHE A 69 6.71 -28.99 -0.19
C PHE A 69 7.64 -27.91 0.41
N ALA A 70 8.96 -28.12 0.37
CA ALA A 70 9.93 -27.14 0.85
C ALA A 70 9.87 -25.83 0.05
N ILE A 71 9.70 -25.91 -1.28
CA ILE A 71 9.50 -24.72 -2.13
C ILE A 71 8.17 -24.03 -1.78
N ALA A 72 7.10 -24.78 -1.52
CA ALA A 72 5.83 -24.21 -1.08
C ALA A 72 5.97 -23.42 0.24
N ILE A 73 6.67 -23.98 1.23
CA ILE A 73 6.97 -23.29 2.50
C ILE A 73 7.77 -22.02 2.25
N LEU A 74 8.77 -22.07 1.37
CA LEU A 74 9.57 -20.90 1.01
C LEU A 74 8.69 -19.79 0.40
N CYS A 75 7.77 -20.14 -0.49
CA CYS A 75 6.81 -19.19 -1.06
C CYS A 75 5.93 -18.55 0.03
N PHE A 76 5.38 -19.32 0.97
CA PHE A 76 4.59 -18.77 2.07
C PHE A 76 5.41 -17.88 3.01
N THR A 77 6.68 -18.25 3.26
CA THR A 77 7.60 -17.44 4.08
C THR A 77 7.92 -16.10 3.43
N ILE A 78 8.22 -16.11 2.13
CA ILE A 78 8.45 -14.88 1.34
C ILE A 78 7.19 -14.02 1.32
N SER A 79 6.01 -14.64 1.18
CA SER A 79 4.75 -13.91 1.30
C SER A 79 4.58 -13.23 2.67
N GLY A 80 4.87 -13.94 3.76
CA GLY A 80 4.85 -13.37 5.10
C GLY A 80 5.78 -12.16 5.26
N TYR A 81 6.97 -12.21 4.67
CA TYR A 81 7.89 -11.06 4.60
C TYR A 81 7.29 -9.87 3.84
N TRP A 82 6.70 -10.09 2.67
CA TRP A 82 6.03 -9.01 1.93
C TRP A 82 4.80 -8.47 2.65
N PHE A 83 4.05 -9.33 3.33
CA PHE A 83 2.89 -8.94 4.12
C PHE A 83 3.29 -8.06 5.29
N TRP A 84 4.42 -8.36 5.94
CA TRP A 84 5.02 -7.49 6.94
C TRP A 84 5.34 -6.10 6.39
N ILE A 85 5.87 -6.01 5.16
CA ILE A 85 6.13 -4.72 4.49
C ILE A 85 4.84 -3.92 4.25
N VAL A 86 3.72 -4.59 3.97
CA VAL A 86 2.40 -3.95 3.80
C VAL A 86 1.89 -3.35 5.11
N ILE A 87 2.05 -4.07 6.23
CA ILE A 87 1.56 -3.66 7.56
C ILE A 87 2.46 -2.59 8.19
N ARG A 88 3.76 -2.59 7.89
CA ARG A 88 4.73 -1.71 8.55
C ARG A 88 4.25 -0.25 8.48
N PRO A 89 4.11 0.45 9.62
CA PRO A 89 3.70 1.85 9.63
C PRO A 89 4.74 2.68 8.86
N ARG A 90 4.25 3.60 8.05
CA ARG A 90 5.07 4.58 7.31
C ARG A 90 4.58 5.97 7.67
N GLU A 91 5.50 6.92 7.61
CA GLU A 91 5.20 8.33 7.84
C GLU A 91 4.42 8.87 6.64
N TYR A 92 3.12 9.07 6.85
CA TYR A 92 2.26 9.79 5.92
C TYR A 92 2.24 11.25 6.32
N ILE A 93 2.43 12.13 5.34
CA ILE A 93 2.28 13.56 5.54
C ILE A 93 0.85 13.92 5.17
N TYR A 94 0.16 14.51 6.12
CA TYR A 94 -1.18 15.06 5.92
C TYR A 94 -1.08 16.59 5.84
N PRO A 95 -1.90 17.24 4.99
CA PRO A 95 -2.01 18.68 5.00
C PRO A 95 -2.38 19.21 6.40
N PRO A 96 -1.97 20.44 6.73
CA PRO A 96 -2.30 21.04 8.01
C PRO A 96 -3.82 21.09 8.20
N PRO A 97 -4.31 20.88 9.43
CA PRO A 97 -5.73 20.92 9.73
C PRO A 97 -6.31 22.34 9.57
N PRO A 98 -7.64 22.48 9.39
CA PRO A 98 -8.27 23.75 9.03
C PRO A 98 -8.01 24.90 10.01
N ASP A 99 -7.85 24.58 11.29
CA ASP A 99 -7.49 25.53 12.35
C ASP A 99 -6.10 26.14 12.13
N GLN A 100 -5.11 25.33 11.77
CA GLN A 100 -3.76 25.84 11.46
C GLN A 100 -3.75 26.68 10.18
N VAL A 101 -4.55 26.31 9.18
CA VAL A 101 -4.73 27.10 7.95
C VAL A 101 -5.37 28.45 8.27
N LEU A 102 -6.35 28.47 9.18
CA LEU A 102 -6.99 29.70 9.64
C LEU A 102 -6.01 30.60 10.40
N THR A 103 -5.25 30.05 11.33
CA THR A 103 -4.21 30.80 12.07
C THR A 103 -3.18 31.39 11.11
N TYR A 104 -2.70 30.61 10.14
CA TYR A 104 -1.76 31.10 9.13
C TYR A 104 -2.38 32.22 8.27
N ALA A 105 -3.67 32.11 7.91
CA ALA A 105 -4.37 33.16 7.17
C ALA A 105 -4.53 34.45 7.98
N GLU A 106 -4.80 34.36 9.29
CA GLU A 106 -4.88 35.49 10.21
C GLU A 106 -3.52 36.19 10.36
N GLU A 107 -2.45 35.42 10.56
CA GLU A 107 -1.06 35.92 10.60
C GLU A 107 -0.70 36.65 9.30
N LEU A 108 -1.10 36.10 8.16
CA LEU A 108 -0.87 36.72 6.85
C LEU A 108 -1.64 38.03 6.68
N ALA A 109 -2.90 38.06 7.11
CA ALA A 109 -3.74 39.26 7.06
C ALA A 109 -3.18 40.37 7.94
N GLU A 110 -2.61 40.04 9.10
CA GLU A 110 -1.92 40.96 10.00
C GLU A 110 -0.61 41.47 9.39
N TYR A 111 0.20 40.58 8.83
CA TYR A 111 1.43 40.92 8.11
C TYR A 111 1.19 41.92 6.99
N TYR A 112 0.18 41.70 6.15
CA TYR A 112 -0.13 42.64 5.06
C TYR A 112 -0.87 43.91 5.50
N ARG A 113 -1.52 43.92 6.69
CA ARG A 113 -2.07 45.14 7.30
C ARG A 113 -0.99 46.18 7.58
N SER A 114 0.21 45.73 7.95
CA SER A 114 1.35 46.60 8.26
C SER A 114 1.95 47.35 7.05
N ARG A 115 1.59 46.97 5.81
CA ARG A 115 2.29 47.40 4.58
C ARG A 115 1.67 48.55 3.78
N ARG A 116 0.70 49.30 4.36
CA ARG A 116 0.00 50.42 3.68
C ARG A 116 -0.52 50.09 2.25
N MET A 117 -0.98 48.86 2.04
CA MET A 117 -1.63 48.45 0.80
C MET A 117 -3.14 48.76 0.83
N SER A 118 -3.74 48.98 -0.34
CA SER A 118 -5.21 49.06 -0.46
C SER A 118 -5.85 47.73 -0.07
N ASP A 119 -7.08 47.77 0.47
CA ASP A 119 -7.75 46.58 1.00
C ASP A 119 -7.96 45.50 -0.08
N GLU A 120 -8.28 45.89 -1.30
CA GLU A 120 -8.40 44.97 -2.45
C GLU A 120 -7.09 44.26 -2.79
N ARG A 121 -5.95 44.98 -2.78
CA ARG A 121 -4.64 44.39 -3.04
C ARG A 121 -4.18 43.52 -1.87
N ARG A 122 -4.56 43.88 -0.64
CA ARG A 122 -4.28 43.10 0.57
C ARG A 122 -4.98 41.75 0.52
N ASP A 123 -6.28 41.75 0.25
CA ASP A 123 -7.08 40.52 0.19
C ASP A 123 -6.65 39.61 -0.97
N LEU A 124 -6.25 40.19 -2.11
CA LEU A 124 -5.66 39.42 -3.20
C LEU A 124 -4.31 38.80 -2.82
N ALA A 125 -3.43 39.55 -2.14
CA ALA A 125 -2.13 39.05 -1.71
C ALA A 125 -2.27 37.92 -0.67
N VAL A 126 -3.16 38.08 0.31
CA VAL A 126 -3.44 37.05 1.32
C VAL A 126 -3.95 35.77 0.68
N ARG A 127 -4.92 35.86 -0.23
CA ARG A 127 -5.45 34.69 -0.92
C ARG A 127 -4.41 33.98 -1.77
N ASN A 128 -3.57 34.72 -2.49
CA ASN A 128 -2.53 34.13 -3.33
C ASN A 128 -1.46 33.40 -2.51
N ASP A 129 -0.99 34.01 -1.42
CA ASP A 129 0.02 33.38 -0.56
C ASP A 129 -0.54 32.19 0.22
N LEU A 130 -1.78 32.28 0.72
CA LEU A 130 -2.46 31.16 1.38
C LEU A 130 -2.65 29.99 0.41
N ARG A 131 -3.01 30.28 -0.83
CA ARG A 131 -3.12 29.30 -1.90
C ARG A 131 -1.76 28.65 -2.19
N ASP A 132 -0.70 29.44 -2.35
CA ASP A 132 0.65 28.92 -2.63
C ASP A 132 1.16 28.05 -1.48
N PHE A 133 0.87 28.42 -0.23
CA PHE A 133 1.14 27.60 0.94
C PHE A 133 0.43 26.25 0.86
N MET A 134 -0.89 26.25 0.62
CA MET A 134 -1.69 25.03 0.50
C MET A 134 -1.22 24.13 -0.65
N LEU A 135 -0.89 24.71 -1.81
CA LEU A 135 -0.39 23.97 -2.96
C LEU A 135 0.94 23.29 -2.66
N ARG A 136 1.86 23.95 -1.95
CA ARG A 136 3.14 23.35 -1.54
C ARG A 136 2.93 22.20 -0.56
N GLN A 137 2.09 22.40 0.47
CA GLN A 137 1.77 21.37 1.45
C GLN A 137 1.14 20.12 0.81
N LEU A 138 0.18 20.33 -0.10
CA LEU A 138 -0.45 19.23 -0.84
C LEU A 138 0.54 18.54 -1.78
N ALA A 139 1.42 19.29 -2.46
CA ALA A 139 2.41 18.72 -3.35
C ALA A 139 3.43 17.85 -2.59
N GLU A 140 3.90 18.32 -1.43
CA GLU A 140 4.80 17.56 -0.55
C GLU A 140 4.12 16.30 0.00
N ALA A 141 2.90 16.45 0.54
CA ALA A 141 2.09 15.34 1.02
C ALA A 141 1.88 14.27 -0.07
N THR A 142 1.49 14.71 -1.27
CA THR A 142 1.27 13.80 -2.41
C THR A 142 2.55 13.09 -2.82
N ALA A 143 3.68 13.78 -2.90
CA ALA A 143 4.96 13.19 -3.30
C ALA A 143 5.43 12.11 -2.31
N ASN A 144 5.31 12.36 -1.00
CA ASN A 144 5.67 11.38 0.02
C ASN A 144 4.68 10.20 0.03
N ASN A 145 3.38 10.49 0.08
CA ASN A 145 2.33 9.48 0.15
C ASN A 145 2.35 8.56 -1.08
N ARG A 146 2.61 9.11 -2.29
CA ARG A 146 2.73 8.31 -3.52
C ARG A 146 3.89 7.32 -3.48
N ARG A 147 5.04 7.71 -2.93
CA ARG A 147 6.19 6.79 -2.76
C ARG A 147 5.82 5.64 -1.82
N ASN A 148 5.15 5.97 -0.72
CA ASN A 148 4.71 4.99 0.27
C ASN A 148 3.65 4.04 -0.31
N ASN A 149 2.65 4.58 -1.00
CA ASN A 149 1.57 3.82 -1.62
C ASN A 149 2.07 2.91 -2.74
N ASN A 150 2.98 3.37 -3.61
CA ASN A 150 3.59 2.53 -4.64
C ASN A 150 4.31 1.33 -4.04
N ALA A 151 5.09 1.54 -2.98
CA ALA A 151 5.80 0.43 -2.34
C ALA A 151 4.85 -0.52 -1.58
N LYS A 152 3.73 -0.03 -1.01
CA LYS A 152 2.68 -0.90 -0.45
C LYS A 152 1.94 -1.68 -1.55
N ALA A 153 1.65 -1.05 -2.69
CA ALA A 153 0.98 -1.70 -3.82
C ALA A 153 1.84 -2.82 -4.43
N LEU A 154 3.14 -2.58 -4.61
CA LEU A 154 4.09 -3.61 -5.03
C LEU A 154 4.17 -4.74 -4.01
N ALA A 155 4.27 -4.44 -2.71
CA ALA A 155 4.29 -5.48 -1.69
C ALA A 155 3.01 -6.32 -1.71
N ARG A 156 1.82 -5.71 -1.88
CA ARG A 156 0.54 -6.42 -2.01
C ARG A 156 0.51 -7.38 -3.20
N SER A 157 1.00 -6.97 -4.37
CA SER A 157 1.03 -7.84 -5.53
C SER A 157 1.99 -9.02 -5.32
N GLN A 158 3.13 -8.79 -4.66
CA GLN A 158 4.07 -9.86 -4.30
C GLN A 158 3.45 -10.85 -3.30
N VAL A 159 2.76 -10.38 -2.25
CA VAL A 159 2.03 -11.25 -1.31
C VAL A 159 1.10 -12.20 -2.08
N LEU A 160 0.29 -11.65 -3.01
CA LEU A 160 -0.66 -12.46 -3.78
C LEU A 160 0.04 -13.50 -4.65
N ILE A 161 1.07 -13.11 -5.40
CA ILE A 161 1.83 -14.00 -6.29
C ILE A 161 2.44 -15.16 -5.50
N PHE A 162 3.14 -14.87 -4.40
CA PHE A 162 3.81 -15.91 -3.61
C PHE A 162 2.84 -16.81 -2.87
N VAL A 163 1.70 -16.29 -2.42
CA VAL A 163 0.63 -17.09 -1.83
C VAL A 163 0.03 -18.05 -2.84
N MET A 164 -0.33 -17.54 -4.03
CA MET A 164 -0.90 -18.37 -5.09
C MET A 164 0.08 -19.45 -5.55
N ALA A 165 1.36 -19.09 -5.72
CA ALA A 165 2.41 -20.04 -6.04
C ALA A 165 2.59 -21.09 -4.92
N GLY A 166 2.56 -20.67 -3.66
CA GLY A 166 2.63 -21.57 -2.50
C GLY A 166 1.49 -22.57 -2.48
N PHE A 167 0.24 -22.13 -2.71
CA PHE A 167 -0.91 -23.04 -2.80
C PHE A 167 -0.83 -23.97 -4.00
N LEU A 168 -0.42 -23.46 -5.17
CA LEU A 168 -0.23 -24.30 -6.35
C LEU A 168 0.79 -25.41 -6.07
N LEU A 169 1.92 -25.08 -5.46
CA LEU A 169 2.95 -26.06 -5.10
C LEU A 169 2.46 -27.03 -4.03
N ALA A 170 1.71 -26.57 -3.04
CA ALA A 170 1.10 -27.45 -2.04
C ALA A 170 0.13 -28.45 -2.69
N PHE A 171 -0.69 -28.02 -3.64
CA PHE A 171 -1.56 -28.92 -4.40
C PHE A 171 -0.80 -29.86 -5.33
N LEU A 172 0.31 -29.42 -5.91
CA LEU A 172 1.19 -30.30 -6.70
C LEU A 172 1.84 -31.36 -5.81
N CYS A 173 2.25 -30.99 -4.58
CA CYS A 173 2.74 -31.94 -3.58
C CYS A 173 1.67 -32.99 -3.27
N GLU A 174 0.44 -32.56 -2.96
CA GLU A 174 -0.69 -33.49 -2.76
C GLU A 174 -0.92 -34.38 -4.00
N GLY A 175 -0.90 -33.81 -5.21
CA GLY A 175 -1.01 -34.54 -6.46
C GLY A 175 0.07 -35.62 -6.63
N THR A 176 1.33 -35.30 -6.29
CA THR A 176 2.42 -36.27 -6.31
C THR A 176 2.20 -37.41 -5.32
N THR A 177 1.61 -37.16 -4.16
CA THR A 177 1.27 -38.23 -3.19
C THR A 177 0.23 -39.19 -3.75
N LEU A 178 -0.82 -38.65 -4.37
CA LEU A 178 -1.90 -39.44 -4.98
C LEU A 178 -1.39 -40.30 -6.14
N ILE A 179 -0.52 -39.74 -6.97
CA ILE A 179 0.10 -40.47 -8.08
C ILE A 179 1.02 -41.57 -7.55
N ALA A 180 1.86 -41.27 -6.56
CA ALA A 180 2.74 -42.26 -5.95
C ALA A 180 1.95 -43.43 -5.35
N GLY A 181 0.84 -43.15 -4.67
CA GLY A 181 -0.07 -44.17 -4.11
C GLY A 181 -0.80 -45.01 -5.16
N ALA A 182 -0.95 -44.51 -6.38
CA ALA A 182 -1.56 -45.27 -7.49
C ALA A 182 -0.57 -46.23 -8.17
N PHE A 183 0.74 -46.00 -8.02
CA PHE A 183 1.81 -46.81 -8.61
C PHE A 183 2.50 -47.75 -7.61
N SER A 184 2.23 -47.61 -6.31
CA SER A 184 2.68 -48.49 -5.23
C SER A 184 1.70 -49.62 -4.96
#